data_AF-A0A0D6KHI2-F1
#
_entry.id   AF-A0A0D6KHI2-F1
#
_cell.length_a   1.000
_cell.length_b   1.000
_cell.length_c   1.000
_cell.angle_alpha   90.00
_cell.angle_beta   90.00
_cell.angle_gamma   90.00
#
_symmetry.space_group_name_H-M   'P 1'
#
loop_
_entity.id
_entity.type
_entity.pdbx_description
1 polymer ?
#
loop_
_entity_poly.entity_id
_entity_poly.type
_entity_poly.pdbx_seq_one_letter_code
_entity_poly.pdbx_strand_id
1 'polypeptide(L)'
;MKQLLNEILANCDRPQALGIATLICLAQREATTVEYQFDEMNFSDVPPELVIACDQLTDDNQLELVCWLAHNYQTENYTKPGAIA
;
A
#
# COMPACT_ATOMS: atom_id res chain seq x y z
N MET A 1 -4.30 9.40 -7.44
CA MET A 1 -4.62 8.83 -6.12
C MET A 1 -5.84 7.90 -6.16
N LYS A 2 -7.10 8.38 -6.32
CA LYS A 2 -8.30 7.50 -6.26
C LYS A 2 -8.29 6.31 -7.24
N GLN A 3 -7.81 6.53 -8.46
CA GLN A 3 -7.69 5.45 -9.45
C GLN A 3 -6.72 4.36 -8.97
N LEU A 4 -5.52 4.74 -8.53
CA LEU A 4 -4.51 3.80 -8.02
C LEU A 4 -5.01 3.03 -6.80
N LEU A 5 -5.72 3.68 -5.88
CA LEU A 5 -6.35 2.98 -4.75
C LEU A 5 -7.29 1.86 -5.24
N ASN A 6 -8.16 2.15 -6.22
CA ASN A 6 -9.08 1.14 -6.75
C ASN A 6 -8.34 0.01 -7.48
N GLU A 7 -7.26 0.33 -8.20
CA GLU A 7 -6.42 -0.67 -8.87
C GLU A 7 -5.74 -1.59 -7.86
N ILE A 8 -5.19 -1.05 -6.76
CA ILE A 8 -4.62 -1.86 -5.67
C ILE A 8 -5.69 -2.75 -5.05
N LEU A 9 -6.85 -2.20 -4.67
CA LEU A 9 -7.92 -2.98 -4.02
C LEU A 9 -8.52 -4.07 -4.92
N ALA A 10 -8.45 -3.92 -6.24
CA ALA A 10 -8.96 -4.90 -7.19
C ALA A 10 -7.95 -6.02 -7.51
N ASN A 11 -6.64 -5.74 -7.44
CA ASN A 11 -5.60 -6.64 -7.93
C ASN A 11 -4.64 -7.16 -6.85
N CYS A 12 -4.65 -6.56 -5.66
CA CYS A 12 -3.82 -6.98 -4.55
C CYS A 12 -4.67 -7.64 -3.45
N ASP A 13 -4.17 -8.74 -2.92
CA ASP A 13 -4.65 -9.24 -1.64
C ASP A 13 -4.18 -8.35 -0.49
N ARG A 14 -4.67 -8.64 0.72
CA ARG A 14 -4.38 -7.82 1.91
C ARG A 14 -2.88 -7.76 2.21
N PRO A 15 -2.11 -8.87 2.27
CA PRO A 15 -0.66 -8.81 2.42
C PRO A 15 0.03 -7.91 1.39
N GLN A 16 -0.30 -8.04 0.10
CA GLN A 16 0.32 -7.26 -0.97
C GLN A 16 0.03 -5.76 -0.81
N ALA A 17 -1.22 -5.40 -0.54
CA ALA A 17 -1.60 -4.00 -0.35
C ALA A 17 -0.99 -3.37 0.91
N LEU A 18 -0.87 -4.13 2.00
CA LEU A 18 -0.12 -3.69 3.19
C LEU A 18 1.39 -3.61 2.91
N GLY A 19 1.90 -4.44 2.00
CA GLY A 19 3.26 -4.35 1.50
C GLY A 19 3.51 -3.04 0.77
N ILE A 20 2.63 -2.64 -0.14
CA ILE A 20 2.67 -1.32 -0.79
C ILE A 20 2.69 -0.20 0.25
N ALA A 21 1.81 -0.25 1.25
CA ALA A 21 1.79 0.75 2.31
C ALA A 21 3.11 0.80 3.11
N THR A 22 3.75 -0.35 3.32
CA THR A 22 5.05 -0.46 4.00
C THR A 22 6.16 0.18 3.17
N LEU A 23 6.22 -0.14 1.88
CA LEU A 23 7.20 0.42 0.94
C LEU A 23 7.12 1.95 0.87
N ILE A 24 5.91 2.51 0.80
CA ILE A 24 5.68 3.96 0.86
C ILE A 24 6.25 4.56 2.16
N CYS A 25 5.96 3.94 3.31
CA CYS A 25 6.44 4.46 4.59
C CYS A 25 7.97 4.44 4.69
N LEU A 26 8.62 3.39 4.18
CA LEU A 26 10.08 3.29 4.14
C LEU A 26 10.69 4.34 3.21
N ALA A 27 10.15 4.47 2.00
CA ALA A 27 10.59 5.44 1.00
C ALA A 27 10.58 6.87 1.58
N GLN A 28 9.46 7.26 2.21
CA GLN A 28 9.31 8.56 2.86
C GLN A 28 10.26 8.75 4.04
N ARG A 29 10.45 7.72 4.89
CA ARG A 29 11.35 7.79 6.04
C ARG A 29 12.82 7.96 5.64
N GLU A 30 13.22 7.27 4.57
CA GLU A 30 14.62 7.18 4.15
C GLU A 30 14.97 8.16 3.02
N ALA A 31 13.99 8.95 2.56
CA ALA A 31 14.12 9.85 1.41
C ALA A 31 14.60 9.11 0.15
N THR A 32 13.96 7.97 -0.13
CA THR A 32 14.18 7.13 -1.31
C THR A 32 12.88 6.96 -2.10
N THR A 33 12.90 6.21 -3.20
CA THR A 33 11.68 5.88 -3.98
C THR A 33 11.02 4.60 -3.47
N VAL A 34 9.73 4.42 -3.77
CA VAL A 34 9.01 3.19 -3.46
C VAL A 34 9.59 2.02 -4.27
N GLU A 35 9.97 2.27 -5.53
CA GLU A 35 10.69 1.30 -6.38
C GLU A 35 12.01 0.84 -5.76
N TYR A 36 12.82 1.76 -5.23
CA TYR A 36 14.08 1.42 -4.58
C TYR A 36 13.85 0.49 -3.37
N GLN A 37 12.85 0.80 -2.54
CA GLN A 37 12.50 -0.04 -1.38
C GLN A 37 11.93 -1.40 -1.80
N PHE A 38 11.18 -1.45 -2.90
CA PHE A 38 10.65 -2.70 -3.45
C PHE A 38 11.78 -3.66 -3.83
N ASP A 39 12.80 -3.14 -4.52
CA ASP A 39 14.00 -3.89 -4.90
C ASP A 39 14.84 -4.29 -3.68
N GLU A 40 15.08 -3.36 -2.75
CA GLU A 40 15.87 -3.60 -1.54
C GLU A 40 15.23 -4.69 -0.65
N MET A 41 13.91 -4.64 -0.50
CA MET A 41 13.17 -5.55 0.36
C MET A 41 12.73 -6.84 -0.35
N ASN A 42 12.93 -6.93 -1.67
CA ASN A 42 12.58 -8.07 -2.53
C ASN A 42 11.09 -8.45 -2.44
N PHE A 43 10.20 -7.46 -2.58
CA PHE A 43 8.73 -7.63 -2.54
C PHE A 43 8.17 -8.22 -3.85
N SER A 44 8.70 -9.35 -4.28
CA SER A 44 8.38 -9.97 -5.60
C SER A 44 6.91 -10.36 -5.83
N ASP A 45 6.10 -10.36 -4.77
CA ASP A 45 4.67 -10.64 -4.80
C ASP A 45 3.81 -9.41 -5.08
N VAL A 46 4.37 -8.19 -5.02
CA VAL A 46 3.66 -6.96 -5.36
C VAL A 46 3.83 -6.64 -6.85
N PRO A 47 2.76 -6.30 -7.59
CA PRO A 47 2.87 -5.92 -9.00
C PRO A 47 3.75 -4.67 -9.20
N PRO A 48 4.85 -4.74 -9.98
CA PRO A 48 5.78 -3.62 -10.16
C PRO A 48 5.13 -2.35 -10.72
N GLU A 49 4.11 -2.49 -11.56
CA GLU A 49 3.39 -1.36 -12.13
C GLU A 49 2.67 -0.51 -11.06
N LEU A 50 2.19 -1.13 -9.98
CA LEU A 50 1.56 -0.43 -8.87
C LEU A 50 2.60 0.31 -8.02
N VAL A 51 3.80 -0.26 -7.88
CA VAL A 51 4.93 0.37 -7.20
C VAL A 51 5.38 1.62 -7.95
N ILE A 52 5.62 1.50 -9.26
CA ILE A 52 5.99 2.63 -10.12
C ILE A 52 4.91 3.73 -10.09
N ALA A 53 3.63 3.34 -10.08
CA ALA A 53 2.53 4.29 -9.97
C ALA A 53 2.50 5.04 -8.63
N CYS A 54 3.00 4.45 -7.53
CA CYS A 54 3.14 5.13 -6.25
C CYS A 54 4.18 6.24 -6.33
N ASP A 55 5.31 6.03 -7.01
CA ASP A 55 6.35 7.04 -7.20
C ASP A 55 5.91 8.24 -8.08
N GLN A 56 4.83 8.11 -8.84
CA GLN A 56 4.23 9.22 -9.60
C GLN A 56 3.31 10.10 -8.74
N LEU A 57 3.02 9.72 -7.50
CA LEU A 57 2.25 10.53 -6.57
C LEU A 57 3.16 11.54 -5.86
N THR A 58 2.58 12.65 -5.42
CA THR A 58 3.23 13.53 -4.45
C THR A 58 3.33 12.85 -3.09
N ASP A 59 4.27 13.25 -2.24
CA ASP A 59 4.44 12.71 -0.88
C ASP A 59 3.14 12.70 -0.08
N ASP A 60 2.38 13.80 -0.09
CA ASP A 60 1.07 13.89 0.57
C ASP A 60 0.08 12.84 0.05
N ASN A 61 0.05 12.59 -1.26
CA ASN A 61 -0.84 11.61 -1.88
C ASN A 61 -0.39 10.17 -1.59
N GLN A 62 0.92 9.93 -1.43
CA GLN A 62 1.45 8.64 -1.01
C GLN A 62 1.02 8.31 0.43
N LEU A 63 1.14 9.27 1.35
CA LEU A 63 0.69 9.11 2.73
C LEU A 63 -0.84 8.99 2.83
N GLU A 64 -1.60 9.73 2.01
CA GLU A 64 -3.05 9.56 1.92
C GLU A 64 -3.42 8.15 1.46
N LEU A 65 -2.71 7.60 0.46
CA LEU A 65 -2.91 6.23 -0.02
C LEU A 65 -2.67 5.20 1.09
N VAL A 66 -1.60 5.36 1.90
CA VAL A 66 -1.34 4.51 3.07
C VAL A 66 -2.54 4.51 4.02
N CYS A 67 -3.10 5.69 4.32
CA CYS A 67 -4.25 5.83 5.22
C CYS A 67 -5.49 5.12 4.66
N TRP A 68 -5.76 5.27 3.36
CA TRP A 68 -6.88 4.61 2.71
C TRP A 68 -6.73 3.09 2.68
N LEU A 69 -5.55 2.56 2.37
CA LEU A 69 -5.29 1.12 2.39
C LEU A 69 -5.52 0.57 3.80
N ALA A 70 -4.94 1.21 4.82
CA ALA A 70 -5.14 0.81 6.22
C ALA A 70 -6.63 0.84 6.62
N HIS A 71 -7.37 1.88 6.23
CA HIS A 71 -8.80 2.03 6.52
C HIS A 71 -9.63 0.90 5.88
N ASN A 72 -9.43 0.62 4.59
CA ASN A 72 -10.20 -0.39 3.86
C ASN A 72 -10.02 -1.80 4.46
N TYR A 73 -8.84 -2.15 4.97
CA TYR A 73 -8.64 -3.46 5.61
C TYR A 73 -9.05 -3.51 7.09
N GLN A 74 -9.31 -2.37 7.75
CA GLN A 74 -9.93 -2.34 9.07
C GLN A 74 -11.45 -2.60 8.98
N THR A 75 -12.11 -2.07 7.96
CA THR A 75 -13.57 -2.21 7.80
C THR A 75 -14.00 -3.63 7.40
N GLU A 76 -13.15 -4.39 6.72
CA GLU A 76 -13.35 -5.83 6.47
C GLU A 76 -13.36 -6.68 7.74
N ASN A 77 -12.68 -6.24 8.81
CA ASN A 77 -12.63 -6.96 10.10
C ASN A 77 -13.72 -6.51 11.09
N TYR A 78 -14.28 -5.30 10.93
CA TYR A 78 -15.36 -4.79 11.79
C TYR A 78 -16.75 -5.34 11.44
N THR A 79 -16.90 -6.03 10.30
CA THR A 79 -18.16 -6.66 9.87
C THR A 79 -18.26 -8.15 10.24
N LYS A 80 -17.26 -8.73 10.93
CA LYS A 80 -17.40 -10.02 11.62
C LYS A 80 -17.64 -9.78 13.12
N PRO A 81 -18.90 -9.73 13.61
CA PRO A 81 -19.14 -9.80 15.04
C PRO A 81 -18.66 -11.17 15.54
N GLY A 82 -17.56 -11.18 16.31
CA GLY A 82 -17.07 -12.41 16.97
C GLY A 82 -15.56 -12.57 17.12
N ALA A 83 -14.72 -11.67 16.61
CA ALA A 83 -13.26 -11.77 16.80
C ALA A 83 -12.78 -10.99 18.04
N ILE A 84 -13.26 -11.38 19.21
CA ILE A 84 -12.51 -11.23 20.47
C ILE A 84 -12.56 -12.60 21.12
N ALA A 85 -11.41 -13.26 21.15
CA ALA A 85 -11.20 -14.49 21.92
C ALA A 85 -11.25 -14.17 23.42
#